data_AF-A0A7X1ZSL0-F1
#
_entry.id   AF-A0A7X1ZSL0-F1
#
_cell.length_a   1.000
_cell.length_b   1.000
_cell.length_c   1.000
_cell.angle_alpha   90.00
_cell.angle_beta   90.00
_cell.angle_gamma   90.00
#
_symmetry.space_group_name_H-M   'P 1'
#
loop_
_entity.id
_entity.type
_entity.pdbx_description
1 polymer ?
#
loop_
_entity_poly.entity_id
_entity_poly.type
_entity_poly.pdbx_seq_one_letter_code
_entity_poly.pdbx_strand_id
1 'polypeptide(L)'
;MKLVRLAGFTSLVLLAGLACVKAVQPSIPDTYNLSAKERVGLALRVKSNPVKLTGNECAVVETNKGSLTFKLCSMEAPNTVRNFIRLADAGFYDGLIWHRYEPGFVIQGGDPLGTGYGGPGYT
;
A
#
# COMPACT_ATOMS: atom_id res chain seq x y z
N MET A 1 -5.54 -63.01 6.14
CA MET A 1 -5.53 -61.55 6.39
C MET A 1 -6.56 -60.88 5.50
N LYS A 2 -7.19 -59.84 6.04
CA LYS A 2 -8.14 -58.87 5.45
C LYS A 2 -9.63 -59.26 5.44
N LEU A 3 -10.23 -58.95 6.58
CA LEU A 3 -11.64 -58.67 6.81
C LEU A 3 -11.98 -57.25 6.27
N VAL A 4 -13.14 -57.11 5.64
CA VAL A 4 -13.76 -55.87 5.16
C VAL A 4 -14.42 -55.12 6.31
N ARG A 5 -14.38 -53.77 6.36
CA ARG A 5 -15.50 -52.91 6.81
C ARG A 5 -15.41 -51.47 6.28
N LEU A 6 -16.57 -51.00 5.81
CA LEU A 6 -16.96 -49.62 5.54
C LEU A 6 -17.40 -48.97 6.87
N ALA A 7 -16.96 -47.75 7.20
CA ALA A 7 -17.67 -46.71 7.96
C ALA A 7 -16.74 -45.57 8.42
N GLY A 8 -17.19 -44.32 8.27
CA GLY A 8 -17.11 -43.31 9.33
C GLY A 8 -16.01 -42.24 9.28
N PHE A 9 -16.45 -41.00 9.05
CA PHE A 9 -16.02 -39.76 9.73
C PHE A 9 -14.52 -39.43 9.84
N THR A 10 -14.08 -38.33 9.21
CA THR A 10 -13.40 -37.21 9.90
C THR A 10 -13.02 -36.08 8.93
N SER A 11 -13.15 -34.86 9.45
CA SER A 11 -12.51 -33.61 9.03
C SER A 11 -13.06 -32.83 7.83
N LEU A 12 -14.01 -31.97 8.19
CA LEU A 12 -14.14 -30.59 7.71
C LEU A 12 -12.77 -29.94 7.40
N VAL A 13 -12.47 -29.70 6.12
CA VAL A 13 -11.54 -28.63 5.71
C VAL A 13 -12.24 -27.81 4.64
N LEU A 14 -12.81 -26.71 5.11
CA LEU A 14 -13.35 -25.63 4.30
C LEU A 14 -12.17 -24.88 3.67
N LEU A 15 -11.65 -25.35 2.53
CA LEU A 15 -10.68 -24.57 1.76
C LEU A 15 -11.47 -23.66 0.81
N ALA A 16 -11.93 -22.54 1.38
CA ALA A 16 -12.21 -21.35 0.61
C ALA A 16 -10.91 -20.97 -0.09
N GLY A 17 -10.74 -21.44 -1.32
CA GLY A 17 -9.74 -20.97 -2.26
C GLY A 17 -10.07 -19.51 -2.56
N LEU A 18 -9.63 -18.63 -1.67
CA LEU A 18 -9.48 -17.22 -1.90
C LEU A 18 -8.78 -17.10 -3.25
N ALA A 19 -9.50 -16.55 -4.23
CA ALA A 19 -8.90 -16.17 -5.49
C ALA A 19 -7.67 -15.33 -5.13
N CYS A 20 -6.50 -15.93 -5.33
CA CYS A 20 -5.22 -15.24 -5.23
C CYS A 20 -5.30 -14.15 -6.28
N VAL A 21 -5.65 -12.94 -5.84
CA VAL A 21 -5.49 -11.73 -6.62
C VAL A 21 -4.04 -11.76 -7.05
N LYS A 22 -3.84 -11.96 -8.35
CA LYS A 22 -2.53 -11.86 -9.00
C LYS A 22 -1.97 -10.52 -8.54
N ALA A 23 -0.95 -10.55 -7.68
CA ALA A 23 -0.15 -9.38 -7.38
C ALA A 23 0.54 -9.00 -8.69
N VAL A 24 -0.12 -8.17 -9.48
CA VAL A 24 0.54 -7.36 -10.50
C VAL A 24 1.47 -6.49 -9.70
N GLN A 25 2.76 -6.81 -9.68
CA GLN A 25 3.78 -5.90 -9.18
C GLN A 25 3.73 -4.68 -10.10
N PRO A 26 3.27 -3.51 -9.63
CA PRO A 26 3.50 -2.30 -10.39
C PRO A 26 4.99 -2.01 -10.20
N SER A 27 5.80 -2.34 -11.22
CA SER A 27 7.11 -1.71 -11.35
C SER A 27 6.87 -0.21 -11.39
N ILE A 28 7.55 0.53 -10.51
CA ILE A 28 7.59 1.99 -10.52
C ILE A 28 7.76 2.44 -11.96
N PRO A 29 6.80 3.13 -12.57
CA PRO A 29 7.15 3.97 -13.69
C PRO A 29 7.93 5.13 -13.08
N ASP A 30 9.19 5.33 -13.46
CA ASP A 30 9.95 6.49 -13.00
C ASP A 30 9.04 7.70 -13.14
N THR A 31 8.72 8.40 -12.05
CA THR A 31 7.75 9.51 -12.13
C THR A 31 8.20 10.61 -13.09
N TYR A 32 9.49 10.57 -13.48
CA TYR A 32 10.14 11.38 -14.49
C TYR A 32 10.02 10.83 -15.93
N ASN A 33 9.89 9.51 -16.12
CA ASN A 33 9.61 8.87 -17.42
C ASN A 33 8.13 8.55 -17.64
N LEU A 34 7.26 8.85 -16.67
CA LEU A 34 5.82 8.84 -16.86
C LEU A 34 5.44 9.80 -17.99
N SER A 35 4.82 9.26 -19.03
CA SER A 35 4.22 10.07 -20.07
C SER A 35 3.20 11.03 -19.45
N ALA A 36 2.99 12.18 -20.08
CA ALA A 36 1.98 13.15 -19.64
C ALA A 36 0.60 12.49 -19.41
N LYS A 37 0.27 11.45 -20.18
CA LYS A 37 -0.96 10.66 -20.06
C LYS A 37 -1.05 9.90 -18.75
N GLU A 38 0.03 9.27 -18.31
CA GLU A 38 0.06 8.50 -17.06
C GLU A 38 0.05 9.43 -15.84
N ARG A 39 0.72 10.59 -15.93
CA ARG A 39 0.64 11.66 -14.91
C ARG A 39 -0.78 12.18 -14.75
N VAL A 40 -1.49 12.39 -15.87
CA VAL A 40 -2.92 12.78 -15.86
C VAL A 40 -3.76 11.64 -15.28
N GLY A 41 -3.50 10.38 -15.64
CA GLY A 41 -4.20 9.23 -15.08
C GLY A 41 -4.05 9.11 -13.56
N LEU A 42 -2.84 9.31 -13.04
CA LEU A 42 -2.57 9.31 -11.60
C LEU A 42 -3.29 10.48 -10.91
N ALA A 43 -3.17 11.70 -11.45
CA ALA A 43 -3.82 12.88 -10.90
C ALA A 43 -5.36 12.75 -10.90
N LEU A 44 -5.94 12.11 -11.91
CA LEU A 44 -7.38 11.83 -11.98
C LEU A 44 -7.80 10.81 -10.92
N ARG A 45 -7.05 9.72 -10.73
CA ARG A 45 -7.30 8.72 -9.68
C ARG A 45 -7.25 9.34 -8.28
N VAL A 46 -6.26 10.20 -8.02
CA VAL A 46 -6.11 10.92 -6.75
C VAL A 46 -7.29 11.87 -6.49
N LYS A 47 -7.77 12.60 -7.52
CA LYS A 47 -8.87 13.56 -7.37
C LYS A 47 -10.24 12.92 -7.21
N SER A 48 -10.49 11.76 -7.81
CA SER A 48 -11.83 11.15 -7.83
C SER A 48 -12.18 10.31 -6.60
N ASN A 49 -11.24 10.06 -5.68
CA ASN A 49 -11.48 9.13 -4.56
C ASN A 49 -12.00 9.85 -3.29
N PRO A 50 -13.29 9.69 -2.93
CA PRO A 50 -13.82 10.22 -1.68
C PRO A 50 -13.38 9.35 -0.50
N VAL A 51 -12.36 9.81 0.23
CA VAL A 51 -11.89 9.14 1.44
C VAL A 51 -12.72 9.59 2.65
N LYS A 52 -13.53 8.68 3.19
CA LYS A 52 -14.29 8.87 4.43
C LYS A 52 -13.46 8.36 5.61
N LEU A 53 -13.20 9.23 6.58
CA LEU A 53 -12.46 8.90 7.79
C LEU A 53 -13.40 8.36 8.87
N THR A 54 -12.89 7.38 9.61
CA THR A 54 -13.56 6.59 10.66
C THR A 54 -12.81 6.65 12.00
N GLY A 55 -11.54 7.07 12.00
CA GLY A 55 -10.68 7.18 13.19
C GLY A 55 -9.85 5.93 13.48
N ASN A 56 -10.02 4.87 12.68
CA ASN A 56 -9.36 3.57 12.84
C ASN A 56 -8.51 3.18 11.62
N GLU A 57 -8.14 4.15 10.79
CA GLU A 57 -7.34 3.91 9.59
C GLU A 57 -5.96 3.37 9.96
N CYS A 58 -5.54 2.32 9.24
CA CYS A 58 -4.21 1.75 9.34
C CYS A 58 -3.56 1.71 7.96
N ALA A 59 -2.25 1.92 7.92
CA ALA A 59 -1.42 1.78 6.74
C ALA A 59 -0.42 0.64 6.94
N VAL A 60 -0.24 -0.19 5.92
CA VAL A 60 0.81 -1.20 5.88
C VAL A 60 1.76 -0.82 4.75
N VAL A 61 3.04 -0.67 5.09
CA VAL A 61 4.11 -0.39 4.13
C VAL A 61 4.95 -1.64 4.00
N GLU A 62 4.89 -2.26 2.82
CA GLU A 62 5.70 -3.42 2.49
C GLU A 62 7.09 -2.96 2.02
N THR A 63 8.13 -3.53 2.61
CA THR A 63 9.51 -3.22 2.24
C THR A 63 10.32 -4.51 2.06
N ASN A 64 11.49 -4.40 1.43
CA ASN A 64 12.45 -5.50 1.35
C ASN A 64 13.05 -5.91 2.72
N LYS A 65 12.73 -5.20 3.80
CA LYS A 65 13.13 -5.50 5.18
C LYS A 65 11.96 -5.97 6.06
N GLY A 66 10.78 -6.16 5.48
CA GLY A 66 9.56 -6.57 6.16
C GLY A 66 8.47 -5.49 6.14
N SER A 67 7.33 -5.84 6.72
CA SER A 67 6.14 -5.00 6.74
C SER A 67 6.13 -4.07 7.95
N LEU A 68 5.78 -2.81 7.73
CA LEU A 68 5.59 -1.81 8.78
C LEU A 68 4.11 -1.45 8.86
N THR A 69 3.51 -1.56 10.04
CA THR A 69 2.10 -1.21 10.26
C THR A 69 1.99 0.06 11.09
N PHE A 70 1.23 1.02 10.59
CA PHE A 70 1.00 2.32 11.22
C PHE A 70 -0.49 2.52 11.47
N LYS A 71 -0.86 2.97 12.67
CA LYS A 71 -2.17 3.54 12.93
C LYS A 71 -2.14 5.02 12.56
N LEU A 72 -3.14 5.48 11.81
CA LEU A 72 -3.26 6.86 11.39
C LEU A 72 -4.14 7.66 12.36
N CYS A 73 -3.68 8.85 12.72
CA CYS A 73 -4.36 9.76 13.64
C CYS A 73 -5.37 10.65 12.87
N SER A 74 -6.43 10.03 12.36
CA SER A 74 -7.38 10.68 11.46
C SER A 74 -8.25 11.75 12.11
N MET A 75 -8.40 11.71 13.43
CA MET A 75 -9.18 12.71 14.18
C MET A 75 -8.34 13.97 14.43
N GLU A 76 -7.05 13.80 14.65
CA GLU A 76 -6.09 14.86 14.93
C GLU A 76 -5.59 15.54 13.64
N ALA A 77 -5.36 14.75 12.58
CA ALA A 77 -4.81 15.23 11.31
C ALA A 77 -5.63 14.77 10.08
N PRO A 78 -6.92 15.13 9.98
CA PRO A 78 -7.82 14.59 8.96
C PRO A 78 -7.39 14.90 7.53
N ASN A 79 -6.88 16.10 7.26
CA ASN A 79 -6.44 16.48 5.92
C ASN A 79 -5.19 15.70 5.49
N THR A 80 -4.24 15.54 6.41
CA THR A 80 -3.00 14.78 6.16
C THR A 80 -3.30 13.32 5.91
N VAL A 81 -4.14 12.70 6.75
CA VAL A 81 -4.52 11.29 6.57
C VAL A 81 -5.28 11.08 5.26
N ARG A 82 -6.21 11.98 4.93
CA ARG A 82 -6.92 11.92 3.65
C ARG A 82 -5.97 12.00 2.45
N ASN A 83 -5.00 12.91 2.52
CA ASN A 83 -4.00 13.06 1.46
C ASN A 83 -3.14 11.81 1.33
N PHE A 84 -2.65 11.28 2.45
CA PHE A 84 -1.85 10.07 2.49
C PHE A 84 -2.58 8.87 1.88
N ILE A 85 -3.85 8.63 2.28
CA ILE A 85 -4.66 7.54 1.74
C ILE A 85 -4.86 7.69 0.23
N ARG A 86 -5.15 8.90 -0.26
CA ARG A 86 -5.30 9.14 -1.71
C ARG A 86 -4.04 8.83 -2.49
N LEU A 87 -2.88 9.22 -1.97
CA LEU A 87 -1.60 8.95 -2.61
C LEU A 87 -1.26 7.45 -2.57
N ALA A 88 -1.52 6.80 -1.44
CA ALA A 88 -1.33 5.35 -1.29
C ALA A 88 -2.24 4.54 -2.23
N ASP A 89 -3.54 4.84 -2.27
CA ASP A 89 -4.52 4.18 -3.17
C ASP A 89 -4.18 4.40 -4.65
N ALA A 90 -3.51 5.51 -4.96
CA ALA A 90 -3.05 5.83 -6.31
C ALA A 90 -1.72 5.14 -6.68
N GLY A 91 -1.08 4.43 -5.74
CA GLY A 91 0.24 3.79 -5.93
C GLY A 91 1.40 4.79 -5.96
N PHE A 92 1.23 5.99 -5.42
CA PHE A 92 2.26 7.05 -5.46
C PHE A 92 3.55 6.65 -4.73
N TYR A 93 3.41 5.90 -3.63
CA TYR A 93 4.55 5.48 -2.80
C TYR A 93 5.24 4.20 -3.30
N ASP A 94 4.70 3.56 -4.35
CA ASP A 94 5.19 2.25 -4.79
C ASP A 94 6.62 2.36 -5.32
N GLY A 95 7.48 1.55 -4.70
CA GLY A 95 8.92 1.44 -4.96
C GLY A 95 9.75 2.72 -4.71
N LEU A 96 9.18 3.74 -4.08
CA LEU A 96 9.97 4.86 -3.59
C LEU A 96 11.01 4.40 -2.57
N ILE A 97 12.15 5.10 -2.54
CA ILE A 97 13.23 4.81 -1.62
C ILE A 97 13.13 5.63 -0.33
N TRP A 98 13.74 5.11 0.72
CA TRP A 98 14.09 5.88 1.92
C TRP A 98 15.36 6.66 1.63
N HIS A 99 15.24 7.92 1.23
CA HIS A 99 16.39 8.75 0.83
C HIS A 99 17.15 9.33 2.03
N ARG A 100 16.59 9.27 3.24
CA ARG A 100 17.25 9.74 4.45
C ARG A 100 17.04 8.76 5.61
N TYR A 101 18.15 8.39 6.25
CA TYR A 101 18.18 7.50 7.41
C TYR A 101 19.15 8.08 8.46
N GLU A 102 18.63 8.40 9.64
CA GLU A 102 19.39 8.86 10.79
C GLU A 102 19.17 7.90 11.98
N PRO A 103 20.16 7.05 12.32
CA PRO A 103 20.03 6.08 13.41
C PRO A 103 19.63 6.74 14.74
N GLY A 104 18.65 6.16 15.42
CA GLY A 104 18.16 6.68 16.71
C GLY A 104 17.28 7.93 16.61
N PHE A 105 16.99 8.43 15.40
CA PHE A 105 16.15 9.60 15.21
C PHE A 105 15.01 9.34 14.23
N VAL A 106 15.27 9.28 12.92
CA VAL A 106 14.20 9.23 11.92
C VAL A 106 14.67 8.62 10.60
N ILE A 107 13.73 7.95 9.92
CA ILE A 107 13.83 7.59 8.52
C ILE A 107 12.80 8.42 7.73
N GLN A 108 13.19 8.89 6.55
CA GLN A 108 12.35 9.73 5.71
C GLN A 108 12.34 9.20 4.27
N GLY A 109 11.14 9.18 3.69
CA GLY A 109 10.83 8.71 2.35
C GLY A 109 9.73 9.56 1.72
N GLY A 110 9.02 9.02 0.74
CA GLY A 110 7.90 9.72 0.09
C GLY A 110 8.32 10.80 -0.92
N ASP A 111 9.59 10.80 -1.33
CA ASP A 111 10.09 11.65 -2.41
C ASP A 111 10.29 10.82 -3.69
N PRO A 112 9.52 11.08 -4.76
CA PRO A 112 9.70 10.42 -6.05
C PRO A 112 11.05 10.66 -6.75
N LEU A 113 11.74 11.75 -6.41
CA LEU A 113 13.07 12.06 -6.94
C LEU A 113 14.19 11.47 -6.09
N GLY A 114 13.89 11.07 -4.85
CA GLY A 114 14.89 10.58 -3.88
C GLY A 114 15.94 11.62 -3.48
N THR A 115 15.70 12.91 -3.72
CA THR A 115 16.67 14.00 -3.42
C THR A 115 16.41 14.69 -2.09
N GLY A 116 15.23 14.46 -1.50
CA GLY A 116 14.69 15.18 -0.34
C GLY A 116 13.83 16.39 -0.67
N TYR A 117 13.69 16.75 -1.96
CA TYR A 117 12.99 17.97 -2.40
C TYR A 117 11.75 17.72 -3.27
N GLY A 118 11.52 16.47 -3.70
CA GLY A 118 10.31 16.16 -4.45
C GLY A 118 9.07 15.97 -3.56
N GLY A 119 7.93 15.80 -4.21
CA GLY A 119 6.64 15.69 -3.55
C GLY A 119 5.54 15.36 -4.55
N PRO A 120 4.26 15.38 -4.12
CA PRO A 120 3.13 14.96 -4.96
C PRO A 120 2.75 15.99 -6.04
N GLY A 121 3.50 17.08 -6.17
CA GLY A 121 3.27 18.12 -7.18
C GLY A 121 2.20 19.15 -6.81
N TYR A 122 1.83 19.23 -5.53
CA TYR A 122 0.94 20.24 -4.95
C TYR A 122 1.28 20.48 -3.48
N THR A 123 0.82 21.61 -2.94
CA THR A 123 1.00 22.04 -1.55
C THR A 123 -0.34 22.31 -0.88
#